data_AF-A0A7S0EDQ7-F1
#
_entry.id   AF-A0A7S0EDQ7-F1
#
_cell.length_a   1.000
_cell.length_b   1.000
_cell.length_c   1.000
_cell.angle_alpha   90.00
_cell.angle_beta   90.00
_cell.angle_gamma   90.00
#
_symmetry.space_group_name_H-M   'P 1'
#
loop_
_entity.id
_entity.type
_entity.pdbx_description
1 polymer ?
#
loop_
_entity_poly.entity_id
_entity_poly.type
_entity_poly.pdbx_seq_one_letter_code
_entity_poly.pdbx_strand_id
1 'polypeptide(L)'
;SARAAEAKVQSSFDTQVAPQLEAGADAARTDALATTAQWGITVTQGGLHWATYKATCRRHGVFRINMNEALVAPIFKAVSTHWEKAFISGLAKTLGDLEAEVKAELGAFHPKLLAALAEASVPSASAAGLDSAAGCD
;
A
#
# COMPACT_ATOMS: atom_id res chain seq x y z
N SER A 1 13.24 -16.45 -2.23
CA SER A 1 13.01 -15.11 -2.78
C SER A 1 11.53 -14.74 -2.94
N ALA A 2 10.86 -14.96 -4.08
CA ALA A 2 9.60 -14.26 -4.41
C ALA A 2 8.41 -14.54 -3.47
N ARG A 3 8.10 -15.81 -3.15
CA ARG A 3 7.01 -16.13 -2.19
C ARG A 3 7.28 -15.61 -0.78
N ALA A 4 8.55 -15.50 -0.39
CA ALA A 4 8.92 -14.95 0.90
C ALA A 4 8.71 -13.43 0.94
N ALA A 5 9.01 -12.74 -0.16
CA ALA A 5 8.70 -11.32 -0.32
C ALA A 5 7.18 -11.07 -0.27
N GLU A 6 6.38 -11.89 -0.96
CA GLU A 6 4.91 -11.84 -0.90
C GLU A 6 4.40 -12.02 0.54
N ALA A 7 4.88 -13.05 1.25
CA ALA A 7 4.51 -13.30 2.65
C ALA A 7 4.86 -12.13 3.58
N LYS A 8 5.98 -11.44 3.32
CA LYS A 8 6.41 -10.25 4.07
C LYS A 8 5.48 -9.07 3.83
N VAL A 9 5.04 -8.85 2.59
CA VAL A 9 4.05 -7.81 2.25
C VAL A 9 2.70 -8.12 2.89
N GLN A 10 2.23 -9.37 2.80
CA GLN A 10 0.97 -9.79 3.43
C GLN A 10 1.01 -9.59 4.95
N SER A 11 2.07 -10.04 5.60
CA SER A 11 2.27 -9.84 7.05
C SER A 11 2.32 -8.35 7.43
N SER A 12 2.93 -7.50 6.60
CA SER A 12 2.94 -6.05 6.80
C SER A 12 1.52 -5.46 6.77
N PHE A 13 0.69 -5.88 5.81
CA PHE A 13 -0.70 -5.46 5.74
C PHE A 13 -1.51 -5.92 6.97
N ASP A 14 -1.41 -7.20 7.32
CA ASP A 14 -2.18 -7.80 8.41
C ASP A 14 -1.82 -7.18 9.78
N THR A 15 -0.57 -6.80 9.97
CA THR A 15 -0.10 -6.23 11.25
C THR A 15 -0.23 -4.71 11.33
N GLN A 16 -0.10 -3.99 10.22
CA GLN A 16 -0.09 -2.53 10.21
C GLN A 16 -1.45 -1.94 9.83
N VAL A 17 -2.11 -2.48 8.79
CA VAL A 17 -3.27 -1.84 8.16
C VAL A 17 -4.59 -2.41 8.65
N ALA A 18 -4.74 -3.75 8.66
CA ALA A 18 -5.98 -4.43 9.05
C ALA A 18 -6.51 -4.00 10.45
N PRO A 19 -5.70 -3.99 11.53
CA PRO A 19 -6.20 -3.58 12.85
C PRO A 19 -6.62 -2.10 12.92
N GLN A 20 -6.02 -1.25 12.09
CA GLN A 20 -6.32 0.19 12.07
C GLN A 20 -7.62 0.50 11.34
N LEU A 21 -8.02 -0.36 10.39
CA LEU A 21 -9.33 -0.29 9.76
C LEU A 21 -10.44 -0.57 10.77
N GLU A 22 -10.28 -1.60 11.60
CA GLU A 22 -11.23 -1.93 12.67
C GLU A 22 -11.28 -0.83 13.74
N ALA A 23 -10.12 -0.41 14.25
CA ALA A 23 -10.04 0.68 15.23
C ALA A 23 -10.62 2.00 14.68
N GLY A 24 -10.35 2.31 13.41
CA GLY A 24 -10.91 3.47 12.74
C GLY A 24 -12.43 3.38 12.56
N ALA A 25 -12.97 2.18 12.30
CA ALA A 25 -14.42 1.96 12.20
C ALA A 25 -15.12 2.13 13.55
N ASP A 26 -14.51 1.67 14.65
CA ASP A 26 -15.04 1.87 15.99
C ASP A 26 -14.98 3.34 16.44
N ALA A 27 -13.90 4.04 16.09
CA ALA A 27 -13.82 5.49 16.28
C ALA A 27 -14.91 6.22 15.47
N ALA A 28 -15.08 5.89 14.19
CA ALA A 28 -16.13 6.46 13.36
C ALA A 28 -17.53 6.20 13.91
N ARG A 29 -17.79 4.99 14.42
CA ARG A 29 -19.07 4.63 15.06
C ARG A 29 -19.34 5.49 16.30
N THR A 30 -18.33 5.70 17.13
CA THR A 30 -18.42 6.50 18.35
C THR A 30 -18.65 7.98 18.02
N ASP A 31 -17.93 8.50 17.04
CA ASP A 31 -17.96 9.91 16.67
C ASP A 31 -19.15 10.28 15.76
N ALA A 32 -19.80 9.30 15.13
CA ALA A 32 -20.89 9.52 14.19
C ALA A 32 -22.03 10.34 14.79
N LEU A 33 -22.46 10.02 16.02
CA LEU A 33 -23.55 10.75 16.67
C LEU A 33 -23.17 12.20 16.98
N ALA A 34 -21.95 12.44 17.47
CA ALA A 34 -21.47 13.79 17.73
C ALA A 34 -21.32 14.60 16.42
N THR A 35 -20.80 13.97 15.37
CA THR A 35 -20.62 14.57 14.04
C THR A 35 -21.95 14.92 13.39
N THR A 36 -22.95 14.04 13.48
CA THR A 36 -24.29 14.32 12.93
C THR A 36 -25.06 15.36 13.74
N ALA A 37 -24.88 15.39 15.07
CA ALA A 37 -25.49 16.40 15.94
C ALA A 37 -25.03 17.83 15.58
N GLN A 38 -23.75 18.00 15.20
CA GLN A 38 -23.21 19.28 14.71
C GLN A 38 -23.99 19.86 13.52
N TRP A 39 -24.57 19.02 12.66
CA TRP A 39 -25.35 19.53 11.52
C TRP A 39 -26.75 20.00 11.92
N GLY A 40 -27.25 19.56 13.07
CA GLY A 40 -28.59 19.87 13.59
C GLY A 40 -28.64 21.06 14.56
N ILE A 41 -27.51 21.64 14.94
CA ILE A 41 -27.48 22.85 15.79
C ILE A 41 -27.94 24.09 15.02
N THR A 42 -28.11 25.22 15.70
CA THR A 42 -28.55 26.46 15.04
C THR A 42 -27.50 26.96 14.03
N VAL A 43 -27.97 27.63 12.99
CA VAL A 43 -27.07 28.21 11.96
C VAL A 43 -26.08 29.20 12.58
N THR A 44 -26.49 29.93 13.62
CA THR A 44 -25.63 30.86 14.37
C THR A 44 -24.50 30.18 15.13
N GLN A 45 -24.63 28.87 15.41
CA GLN A 45 -23.62 28.06 16.09
C GLN A 45 -22.85 27.14 15.13
N GLY A 46 -23.03 27.29 13.81
CA GLY A 46 -22.33 26.51 12.78
C GLY A 46 -23.13 25.31 12.22
N GLY A 47 -24.40 25.15 12.60
CA GLY A 47 -25.26 24.11 12.05
C GLY A 47 -25.82 24.43 10.66
N LEU A 48 -26.49 23.44 10.05
CA LEU A 48 -27.08 23.61 8.73
C LEU A 48 -28.50 24.16 8.83
N HIS A 49 -28.84 25.10 7.94
CA HIS A 49 -30.23 25.48 7.75
C HIS A 49 -31.05 24.25 7.33
N TRP A 50 -32.24 24.07 7.92
CA TRP A 50 -33.08 22.88 7.71
C TRP A 50 -33.27 22.52 6.22
N ALA A 51 -33.53 23.51 5.37
CA ALA A 51 -33.69 23.27 3.93
C ALA A 51 -32.42 22.71 3.27
N THR A 52 -31.24 23.16 3.71
CA THR A 52 -29.94 22.64 3.26
C THR A 52 -29.72 21.22 3.80
N TYR A 53 -29.90 21.00 5.10
CA TYR A 53 -29.78 19.67 5.72
C TYR A 53 -30.65 18.63 5.00
N LYS A 54 -31.95 18.93 4.83
CA LYS A 54 -32.90 18.07 4.12
C LYS A 54 -32.47 17.82 2.67
N ALA A 55 -31.99 18.85 1.97
CA ALA A 55 -31.50 18.70 0.60
C ALA A 55 -30.26 17.80 0.53
N THR A 56 -29.34 17.92 1.49
CA THR A 56 -28.15 17.06 1.59
C THR A 56 -28.51 15.61 1.85
N CYS A 57 -29.44 15.32 2.77
CA CYS A 57 -29.93 13.96 2.99
C CYS A 57 -30.59 13.36 1.75
N ARG A 58 -31.40 14.15 1.02
CA ARG A 58 -32.04 13.70 -0.24
C ARG A 58 -31.04 13.44 -1.38
N ARG A 59 -29.85 14.03 -1.29
CA ARG A 59 -28.75 13.89 -2.26
C ARG A 59 -27.65 12.96 -1.73
N HIS A 60 -28.05 11.97 -0.93
CA HIS A 60 -27.14 10.93 -0.40
C HIS A 60 -25.92 11.48 0.34
N GLY A 61 -26.09 12.57 1.08
CA GLY A 61 -25.03 13.15 1.92
C GLY A 61 -24.08 14.11 1.20
N VAL A 62 -24.26 14.36 -0.11
CA VAL A 62 -23.35 15.20 -0.90
C VAL A 62 -24.09 16.41 -1.47
N PHE A 63 -24.06 17.51 -0.72
CA PHE A 63 -24.61 18.79 -1.16
C PHE A 63 -24.13 19.94 -0.27
N ARG A 64 -23.34 20.86 -0.85
CA ARG A 64 -22.63 21.98 -0.19
C ARG A 64 -21.59 21.55 0.85
N ILE A 65 -21.90 20.52 1.63
CA ILE A 65 -20.98 19.74 2.44
C ILE A 65 -21.02 18.27 2.00
N ASN A 66 -20.00 17.52 2.39
CA ASN A 66 -19.92 16.08 2.21
C ASN A 66 -20.03 15.37 3.57
N MET A 67 -21.23 14.92 3.91
CA MET A 67 -21.50 14.21 5.15
C MET A 67 -20.78 12.85 5.18
N ASN A 68 -20.66 12.19 4.03
CA ASN A 68 -20.03 10.87 3.94
C ASN A 68 -18.54 10.97 4.26
N GLU A 69 -17.86 11.98 3.73
CA GLU A 69 -16.44 12.26 4.00
C GLU A 69 -16.20 12.58 5.48
N ALA A 70 -17.07 13.40 6.09
CA ALA A 70 -16.98 13.69 7.51
C ALA A 70 -17.16 12.45 8.39
N LEU A 71 -18.07 11.53 8.01
CA LEU A 71 -18.32 10.30 8.76
C LEU A 71 -17.22 9.24 8.60
N VAL A 72 -16.54 9.21 7.45
CA VAL A 72 -15.45 8.27 7.17
C VAL A 72 -14.07 8.82 7.59
N ALA A 73 -13.96 10.12 7.86
CA ALA A 73 -12.71 10.77 8.25
C ALA A 73 -11.95 10.05 9.39
N PRO A 74 -12.60 9.52 10.45
CA PRO A 74 -11.89 8.78 11.50
C PRO A 74 -11.20 7.51 10.99
N ILE A 75 -11.80 6.81 10.02
CA ILE A 75 -11.21 5.62 9.38
C ILE A 75 -9.96 6.02 8.59
N PHE A 76 -10.06 7.05 7.76
CA PHE A 76 -8.92 7.54 7.00
C PHE A 76 -7.78 8.01 7.91
N LYS A 77 -8.10 8.73 8.98
CA LYS A 77 -7.11 9.20 9.95
C LYS A 77 -6.36 8.05 10.63
N ALA A 78 -7.05 6.97 11.01
CA ALA A 78 -6.43 5.81 11.63
C ALA A 78 -5.48 5.06 10.66
N VAL A 79 -5.91 4.93 9.41
CA VAL A 79 -5.23 4.09 8.41
C VAL A 79 -4.07 4.80 7.72
N SER A 80 -4.15 6.12 7.50
CA SER A 80 -3.23 6.83 6.59
C SER A 80 -1.74 6.59 6.88
N THR A 81 -1.32 6.75 8.14
CA THR A 81 0.08 6.56 8.53
C THR A 81 0.53 5.11 8.38
N HIS A 82 -0.34 4.15 8.66
CA HIS A 82 -0.01 2.73 8.61
C HIS A 82 -0.02 2.20 7.17
N TRP A 83 -0.88 2.77 6.32
CA TRP A 83 -0.88 2.54 4.88
C TRP A 83 0.45 2.97 4.26
N GLU A 84 0.94 4.16 4.60
CA GLU A 84 2.25 4.64 4.14
C GLU A 84 3.39 3.73 4.61
N LYS A 85 3.37 3.30 5.87
CA LYS A 85 4.36 2.34 6.39
C LYS A 85 4.32 1.00 5.66
N ALA A 86 3.14 0.44 5.43
CA ALA A 86 3.00 -0.89 4.83
C ALA A 86 3.32 -0.88 3.33
N PHE A 87 2.74 0.05 2.57
CA PHE A 87 2.75 0.03 1.11
C PHE A 87 3.74 1.01 0.47
N ILE A 88 4.08 2.13 1.12
CA ILE A 88 5.04 3.06 0.52
C ILE A 88 6.45 2.65 0.92
N SER A 89 6.75 2.63 2.22
CA SER A 89 8.11 2.26 2.67
C SER A 89 8.33 0.75 2.76
N GLY A 90 7.38 0.00 3.31
CA GLY A 90 7.50 -1.45 3.50
C GLY A 90 7.59 -2.25 2.20
N LEU A 91 6.73 -1.95 1.22
CA LEU A 91 6.74 -2.59 -0.09
C LEU A 91 8.00 -2.24 -0.88
N ALA A 92 8.37 -0.96 -0.94
CA ALA A 92 9.57 -0.52 -1.65
C ALA A 92 10.82 -1.21 -1.12
N LYS A 93 10.96 -1.30 0.21
CA LYS A 93 12.06 -2.04 0.84
C LYS A 93 12.03 -3.52 0.47
N THR A 94 10.87 -4.16 0.54
CA THR A 94 10.76 -5.60 0.25
C THR A 94 11.09 -5.92 -1.21
N LEU A 95 10.71 -5.05 -2.14
CA LEU A 95 11.09 -5.19 -3.55
C LEU A 95 12.58 -4.96 -3.78
N GLY A 96 13.18 -3.95 -3.12
CA GLY A 96 14.62 -3.73 -3.18
C GLY A 96 15.44 -4.89 -2.61
N ASP A 97 15.00 -5.47 -1.48
CA ASP A 97 15.60 -6.67 -0.90
C ASP A 97 15.54 -7.86 -1.87
N LEU A 98 14.39 -8.05 -2.53
CA LEU A 98 14.19 -9.12 -3.52
C LEU A 98 15.07 -8.93 -4.77
N GLU A 99 15.17 -7.70 -5.27
CA GLU A 99 16.04 -7.37 -6.41
C GLU A 99 17.50 -7.71 -6.09
N ALA A 100 17.97 -7.32 -4.90
CA ALA A 100 19.32 -7.63 -4.44
C ALA A 100 19.55 -9.14 -4.31
N GLU A 101 18.59 -9.89 -3.75
CA GLU A 101 18.66 -11.35 -3.63
C GLU A 101 18.75 -12.02 -5.02
N VAL A 102 17.91 -11.60 -5.96
CA VAL A 102 17.92 -12.14 -7.33
C VAL A 102 19.21 -11.82 -8.06
N LYS A 103 19.74 -10.59 -7.95
CA LYS A 103 21.03 -10.22 -8.55
C LYS A 103 22.18 -11.02 -7.95
N ALA A 104 22.18 -11.24 -6.63
CA ALA A 104 23.20 -12.03 -5.95
C ALA A 104 23.17 -13.51 -6.39
N GLU A 105 21.98 -14.11 -6.45
CA GLU A 105 21.82 -15.49 -6.93
C GLU A 105 22.23 -15.64 -8.40
N LEU A 106 21.83 -14.71 -9.27
CA LEU A 106 22.23 -14.73 -10.67
C LEU A 106 23.75 -14.54 -10.84
N GLY A 107 24.34 -13.61 -10.08
CA GLY A 107 25.78 -13.39 -10.04
C GLY A 107 26.57 -14.60 -9.51
N ALA A 108 25.99 -15.38 -8.59
CA ALA A 108 26.58 -16.63 -8.09
C ALA A 108 26.37 -17.82 -9.04
N PHE A 109 25.27 -17.82 -9.81
CA PHE A 109 24.95 -18.86 -10.79
C PHE A 109 25.83 -18.76 -12.04
N HIS A 110 26.06 -17.56 -12.56
CA HIS A 110 26.83 -17.34 -13.78
C HIS A 110 28.23 -17.98 -13.80
N PRO A 111 29.10 -17.79 -12.79
CA PRO A 111 30.43 -18.41 -12.78
C PRO A 111 30.36 -19.94 -12.66
N LYS A 112 29.36 -20.48 -11.94
CA LYS A 112 29.13 -21.93 -11.85
C LYS A 112 28.74 -22.52 -13.20
N LEU A 113 27.88 -21.80 -13.94
CA LEU A 113 27.49 -22.19 -15.29
C LEU A 113 28.69 -22.20 -16.24
N LEU A 114 29.53 -21.16 -16.22
CA LEU A 114 30.74 -21.09 -17.04
C LEU A 114 31.72 -22.23 -16.74
N ALA A 115 31.94 -22.55 -15.45
CA ALA A 115 32.79 -23.66 -15.05
C ALA A 115 32.26 -25.01 -15.55
N ALA A 116 30.95 -25.27 -15.42
CA ALA A 116 30.32 -26.49 -15.90
C ALA A 116 30.37 -26.64 -17.43
N LEU A 117 30.21 -25.53 -18.17
CA LEU A 117 30.32 -25.52 -19.63
C LEU A 117 31.75 -25.80 -20.10
N ALA A 118 32.76 -25.31 -19.38
CA ALA A 118 34.16 -25.58 -19.67
C ALA A 118 34.51 -27.07 -19.46
N GLU A 119 33.98 -27.69 -18.40
CA GLU A 119 34.17 -29.12 -18.10
C GLU A 119 33.45 -30.03 -19.11
N ALA A 120 32.29 -29.59 -19.63
CA ALA A 120 31.52 -30.34 -20.63
C ALA A 120 32.09 -30.27 -22.07
N SER A 121 33.20 -29.54 -22.30
CA SER A 121 33.87 -29.41 -23.61
C SER A 121 32.97 -28.92 -24.76
N VAL A 122 32.00 -28.05 -24.47
CA VAL A 122 31.14 -27.45 -25.50
C VAL A 122 31.93 -26.37 -26.27
N PRO A 123 31.86 -26.29 -27.62
CA PRO A 123 32.65 -25.35 -28.40
C PRO A 123 32.42 -23.89 -27.99
N SER A 124 33.52 -23.18 -27.73
CA SER A 124 33.62 -21.82 -27.16
C SER A 124 32.89 -20.70 -27.92
N ALA A 125 32.35 -20.96 -29.11
CA ALA A 125 31.59 -19.99 -29.90
C ALA A 125 30.26 -19.56 -29.23
N SER A 126 29.68 -20.41 -28.36
CA SER A 126 28.49 -20.06 -27.56
C SER A 126 28.83 -19.37 -26.23
N ALA A 127 30.06 -19.48 -25.73
CA ALA A 127 30.52 -18.82 -24.51
C ALA A 127 30.83 -17.32 -24.72
N ALA A 128 31.36 -16.97 -25.89
CA ALA A 128 31.72 -15.58 -26.22
C ALA A 128 30.53 -14.60 -26.28
N GLY A 129 29.31 -15.10 -26.53
CA GLY A 129 28.09 -14.26 -26.58
C GLY A 129 27.57 -13.84 -25.20
N LEU A 130 27.95 -14.55 -24.12
CA LEU A 130 27.52 -14.25 -22.76
C LEU A 130 28.36 -13.14 -22.12
N ASP A 131 29.66 -13.07 -22.44
CA ASP A 131 30.57 -12.02 -21.95
C ASP A 131 30.22 -10.63 -22.51
N SER A 132 29.70 -10.55 -23.74
CA SER A 132 29.29 -9.27 -24.34
C SER A 132 28.04 -8.65 -23.72
N ALA A 133 27.21 -9.44 -23.04
CA ALA A 133 25.98 -8.93 -22.39
C ALA A 133 26.23 -8.36 -20.99
N ALA A 134 27.36 -8.72 -20.35
CA ALA A 134 27.73 -8.23 -19.02
C ALA A 134 28.44 -6.86 -19.03
N GLY A 135 28.77 -6.32 -20.21
CA GLY A 135 29.56 -5.09 -20.38
C GLY A 135 28.78 -3.85 -20.82
N CYS A 136 27.45 -3.89 -20.86
CA CYS A 136 26.62 -2.72 -21.20
C CYS A 136 26.00 -2.12 -19.92
N ASP A 137 26.77 -1.28 -19.25
CA ASP A 137 26.28 -0.16 -18.43
C ASP A 137 26.22 1.13 -19.29
#